data_AF-A0A2K9LJP2-F1
#
_entry.id   AF-A0A2K9LJP2-F1
#
_cell.length_a   1.000
_cell.length_b   1.000
_cell.length_c   1.000
_cell.angle_alpha   90.00
_cell.angle_beta   90.00
_cell.angle_gamma   90.00
#
_symmetry.space_group_name_H-M   'P 1'
#
loop_
_entity.id
_entity.type
_entity.pdbx_description
1 polymer ?
#
loop_
_entity_poly.entity_id
_entity_poly.type
_entity_poly.pdbx_seq_one_letter_code
_entity_poly.pdbx_strand_id
1 'polypeptide(L)'
;MTKYLITGNQDNRIDLCGSCDEAWLDGGEWTLLKSLDLAKMLPSVFTDQWQKRVRKDVTEQQRFKRLQNVVGNSEAERAQEVAVWLKASPNRSTILHYLNSD
;
A
#
# COMPACT_ATOMS: atom_id res chain seq x y z
N MET A 1 20.47 1.57 -11.77
CA MET A 1 19.59 0.53 -11.19
C MET A 1 18.36 1.23 -10.63
N THR A 2 17.19 0.85 -11.10
CA THR A 2 15.91 1.42 -10.64
C THR A 2 15.25 0.42 -9.69
N LYS A 3 14.84 0.89 -8.50
CA LYS A 3 14.17 0.05 -7.49
C LYS A 3 12.67 0.03 -7.70
N TYR A 4 12.11 -1.17 -7.76
CA TYR A 4 10.68 -1.42 -7.89
C TYR A 4 10.12 -2.11 -6.65
N LEU A 5 8.97 -1.63 -6.19
CA LEU A 5 8.25 -2.24 -5.07
C LEU A 5 7.53 -3.50 -5.54
N ILE A 6 7.70 -4.60 -4.81
CA ILE A 6 6.96 -5.84 -5.08
C ILE A 6 5.56 -5.71 -4.47
N THR A 7 5.46 -5.31 -3.21
CA THR A 7 4.21 -5.13 -2.46
C THR A 7 4.30 -3.92 -1.52
N GLY A 8 3.25 -3.66 -0.76
CA GLY A 8 3.22 -2.58 0.24
C GLY A 8 4.22 -2.74 1.40
N ASN A 9 4.95 -3.85 1.48
CA ASN A 9 6.05 -3.99 2.44
C ASN A 9 7.30 -3.28 1.89
N GLN A 10 7.86 -2.36 2.68
CA GLN A 10 8.91 -1.45 2.21
C GLN A 10 10.28 -2.11 2.05
N ASP A 11 10.48 -3.28 2.65
CA ASP A 11 11.79 -3.93 2.76
C ASP A 11 12.19 -4.70 1.49
N ASN A 12 11.22 -5.29 0.77
CA ASN A 12 11.50 -6.11 -0.41
C ASN A 12 11.34 -5.31 -1.71
N ARG A 13 12.45 -5.11 -2.44
CA ARG A 13 12.50 -4.34 -3.68
C ARG A 13 13.35 -5.05 -4.72
N ILE A 14 12.99 -4.89 -5.99
CA ILE A 14 13.75 -5.47 -7.10
C ILE A 14 14.51 -4.36 -7.79
N ASP A 15 15.79 -4.58 -8.04
CA ASP A 15 16.63 -3.69 -8.83
C ASP A 15 16.59 -4.09 -10.30
N LEU A 16 16.16 -3.18 -11.18
CA LEU A 16 16.17 -3.38 -12.63
C LEU A 16 17.29 -2.54 -13.28
N CYS A 17 18.11 -3.21 -14.08
CA CYS A 17 19.12 -2.60 -14.93
C CYS A 17 18.50 -2.11 -16.24
N GLY A 18 18.30 -0.80 -16.38
CA GLY A 18 17.72 -0.23 -17.62
C GLY A 18 18.59 -0.39 -18.88
N SER A 19 19.88 -0.69 -18.74
CA SER A 19 20.81 -0.87 -19.87
C SER A 19 20.95 -2.32 -20.34
N CYS A 20 20.67 -3.28 -19.46
CA CYS A 20 20.87 -4.70 -19.71
C CYS A 20 19.59 -5.54 -19.59
N ASP A 21 18.49 -4.92 -19.15
CA ASP A 21 17.18 -5.55 -18.94
C ASP A 21 17.19 -6.73 -17.95
N GLU A 22 18.13 -6.69 -17.00
CA GLU A 22 18.29 -7.71 -15.96
C GLU A 22 17.74 -7.23 -14.62
N ALA A 23 17.03 -8.13 -13.93
CA ALA A 23 16.50 -7.93 -12.59
C ALA A 23 17.37 -8.63 -11.54
N TRP A 24 17.68 -7.93 -10.46
CA TRP A 24 18.51 -8.41 -9.35
C TRP A 24 17.66 -8.65 -8.10
N LEU A 25 17.86 -9.81 -7.48
CA LEU A 25 17.08 -10.32 -6.34
C LEU A 25 18.06 -10.93 -5.33
N ASP A 26 18.57 -10.14 -4.39
CA ASP A 26 19.64 -10.52 -3.46
C ASP A 26 19.19 -10.58 -1.97
N GLY A 27 17.91 -10.32 -1.66
CA GLY A 27 17.38 -10.13 -0.31
C GLY A 27 16.19 -11.03 0.07
N GLY A 28 15.91 -12.08 -0.69
CA GLY A 28 14.74 -12.96 -0.45
C GLY A 28 13.50 -12.57 -1.26
N GLU A 29 13.63 -11.63 -2.19
CA GLU A 29 12.58 -11.20 -3.12
C GLU A 29 12.06 -12.40 -3.93
N TRP A 30 12.93 -13.33 -4.32
CA TRP A 30 12.52 -14.52 -5.07
C TRP A 30 11.52 -15.39 -4.29
N THR A 31 11.74 -15.56 -2.99
CA THR A 31 10.80 -16.30 -2.13
C THR A 31 9.48 -15.57 -2.03
N LEU A 32 9.51 -14.24 -1.86
CA LEU A 32 8.31 -13.41 -1.82
C LEU A 32 7.54 -13.45 -3.15
N LEU A 33 8.22 -13.36 -4.29
CA LEU A 33 7.59 -13.44 -5.61
C LEU A 33 6.86 -14.77 -5.80
N LYS A 34 7.44 -15.88 -5.32
CA LYS A 34 6.78 -17.19 -5.34
C LYS A 34 5.55 -17.23 -4.43
N SER A 35 5.65 -16.70 -3.21
CA SER A 35 4.50 -16.72 -2.28
C SER A 35 3.33 -15.85 -2.75
N LEU A 36 3.59 -14.89 -3.64
CA LEU A 36 2.58 -13.99 -4.21
C LEU A 36 2.11 -14.42 -5.61
N ASP A 37 2.57 -15.56 -6.13
CA ASP A 37 2.33 -16.02 -7.50
C ASP A 37 2.76 -15.01 -8.59
N LEU A 38 3.80 -14.22 -8.30
CA LEU A 38 4.35 -13.20 -9.20
C LEU A 38 5.58 -13.67 -9.97
N ALA A 39 6.12 -14.84 -9.63
CA ALA A 39 7.30 -15.38 -10.30
C ALA A 39 7.10 -15.51 -11.82
N LYS A 40 5.88 -15.85 -12.27
CA LYS A 40 5.51 -15.97 -13.69
C LYS A 40 5.12 -14.65 -14.34
N MET A 41 4.91 -13.60 -13.55
CA MET A 41 4.47 -12.28 -14.00
C MET A 41 5.43 -11.18 -13.58
N LEU A 42 6.72 -11.51 -13.41
CA LEU A 42 7.74 -10.57 -12.96
C LEU A 42 7.75 -9.24 -13.74
N PRO A 43 7.61 -9.21 -15.09
CA PRO A 43 7.57 -7.96 -15.84
C PRO A 43 6.44 -7.01 -15.40
N SER A 44 5.33 -7.53 -14.88
CA SER A 44 4.21 -6.71 -14.41
C SER A 44 4.60 -5.80 -13.24
N VAL A 45 5.55 -6.24 -12.39
CA VAL A 45 6.05 -5.48 -11.23
C VAL A 45 6.72 -4.19 -11.67
N PHE A 46 7.32 -4.18 -12.85
CA PHE A 46 8.04 -3.02 -13.39
C PHE A 46 7.14 -1.98 -14.06
N THR A 47 5.84 -2.28 -14.20
CA THR A 47 4.90 -1.36 -14.84
C THR A 47 4.54 -0.18 -13.93
N ASP A 48 4.28 0.97 -14.55
CA ASP A 48 3.78 2.15 -13.83
C ASP A 48 2.46 1.88 -13.12
N GLN A 49 1.58 1.09 -13.73
CA GLN A 49 0.30 0.72 -13.14
C GLN A 49 0.50 -0.04 -11.83
N TRP A 50 1.42 -1.01 -11.82
CA TRP A 50 1.78 -1.75 -10.62
C TRP A 50 2.35 -0.84 -9.55
N GLN A 51 3.35 -0.03 -9.89
CA GLN A 51 4.00 0.85 -8.93
C GLN A 51 3.03 1.89 -8.35
N LYS A 52 2.10 2.42 -9.15
CA LYS A 52 1.03 3.32 -8.65
C LYS A 52 0.12 2.62 -7.64
N ARG A 53 -0.31 1.40 -7.94
CA ARG A 53 -1.14 0.58 -7.02
C ARG A 53 -0.41 0.34 -5.70
N VAL A 54 0.82 -0.17 -5.75
CA VAL A 54 1.59 -0.49 -4.55
C VAL A 54 1.87 0.77 -3.71
N ARG A 55 2.24 1.89 -4.33
CA ARG A 55 2.46 3.16 -3.59
C ARG A 55 1.18 3.65 -2.90
N LYS A 56 0.01 3.47 -3.51
CA LYS A 56 -1.27 3.78 -2.88
C LYS A 56 -1.48 2.92 -1.63
N ASP A 57 -1.26 1.62 -1.74
CA ASP A 57 -1.41 0.68 -0.62
C ASP A 57 -0.46 1.05 0.53
N VAL A 58 0.82 1.34 0.23
CA VAL A 58 1.80 1.83 1.23
C VAL A 58 1.29 3.10 1.91
N THR A 59 0.78 4.05 1.14
CA THR A 59 0.30 5.33 1.66
C THR A 59 -0.89 5.16 2.60
N GLU A 60 -1.85 4.29 2.24
CA GLU A 60 -3.01 3.99 3.08
C GLU A 60 -2.58 3.27 4.38
N GLN A 61 -1.67 2.30 4.30
CA GLN A 61 -1.13 1.60 5.47
C GLN A 61 -0.35 2.55 6.40
N GLN A 62 0.48 3.44 5.84
CA GLN A 62 1.21 4.44 6.63
C GLN A 62 0.26 5.46 7.26
N ARG A 63 -0.82 5.85 6.59
CA ARG A 63 -1.85 6.72 7.16
C ARG A 63 -2.50 6.05 8.38
N PHE A 64 -2.88 4.79 8.27
CA PHE A 64 -3.47 4.04 9.39
C PHE A 64 -2.47 3.84 10.54
N LYS A 65 -1.22 3.45 10.25
CA LYS A 65 -0.17 3.33 11.27
C LYS A 65 0.09 4.65 12.01
N ARG A 66 0.10 5.78 11.30
CA ARG A 66 0.23 7.09 11.95
C ARG A 66 -0.93 7.37 12.90
N LEU A 67 -2.16 7.02 12.52
CA LEU A 67 -3.32 7.13 13.40
C LEU A 67 -3.15 6.24 14.63
N GLN A 68 -2.84 4.95 14.44
CA GLN A 68 -2.58 4.00 15.53
C GLN A 68 -1.51 4.50 16.52
N ASN A 69 -0.45 5.13 16.03
CA ASN A 69 0.61 5.68 16.89
C ASN A 69 0.15 6.87 17.74
N VAL A 70 -0.90 7.60 17.31
CA VAL A 70 -1.42 8.78 18.01
C VAL A 70 -2.51 8.41 19.01
N VAL A 71 -3.48 7.57 18.58
CA VAL A 71 -4.69 7.27 19.36
C VAL A 71 -4.72 5.85 19.95
N GLY A 72 -3.71 5.04 19.65
CA GLY A 72 -3.69 3.62 20.01
C GLY A 72 -4.52 2.75 19.06
N ASN A 73 -4.42 1.43 19.24
CA ASN A 73 -5.00 0.48 18.29
C ASN A 73 -6.54 0.49 18.27
N SER A 74 -7.16 0.48 19.45
CA SER A 74 -8.62 0.37 19.57
C SER A 74 -9.35 1.59 18.96
N GLU A 75 -8.87 2.81 19.24
CA GLU A 75 -9.46 4.02 18.68
C GLU A 75 -9.22 4.14 17.16
N ALA A 76 -8.04 3.73 16.70
CA ALA A 76 -7.72 3.73 15.27
C ALA A 76 -8.60 2.75 14.48
N GLU A 77 -8.84 1.54 15.00
CA GLU A 77 -9.75 0.57 14.39
C GLU A 77 -11.16 1.13 14.29
N ARG A 78 -11.67 1.73 15.37
CA ARG A 78 -13.00 2.36 15.37
C ARG A 78 -13.09 3.51 14.36
N ALA A 79 -12.06 4.35 14.28
CA ALA A 79 -11.99 5.42 13.29
C ALA A 79 -11.98 4.88 11.84
N GLN A 80 -11.31 3.75 11.61
CA GLN A 80 -11.30 3.09 10.30
C GLN A 80 -12.68 2.53 9.92
N GLU A 81 -13.41 1.92 10.86
CA GLU A 81 -14.79 1.47 10.64
C GLU A 81 -15.70 2.63 10.23
N VAL A 82 -15.64 3.75 10.97
CA VAL A 82 -16.40 4.95 10.67
C VAL A 82 -16.02 5.52 9.30
N ALA A 83 -14.72 5.54 8.96
CA ALA A 83 -14.25 6.00 7.65
C ALA A 83 -14.78 5.13 6.50
N VAL A 84 -14.82 3.80 6.67
CA VAL A 84 -15.38 2.87 5.67
C VAL A 84 -16.88 3.09 5.50
N TRP A 85 -17.63 3.20 6.61
CA TRP A 85 -19.06 3.48 6.58
C TRP A 85 -19.36 4.84 5.90
N LEU A 86 -18.63 5.89 6.25
CA LEU A 86 -18.79 7.22 5.64
C LEU A 86 -18.49 7.23 4.15
N LYS A 87 -17.56 6.41 3.67
CA LYS A 87 -17.22 6.29 2.24
C LYS A 87 -18.36 5.68 1.43
N ALA A 88 -19.14 4.78 2.03
CA ALA A 88 -20.29 4.14 1.39
C ALA A 88 -21.58 4.98 1.48
N SER A 89 -21.61 5.98 2.37
CA SER A 89 -22.81 6.80 2.60
C SER A 89 -23.00 7.88 1.52
N PRO A 90 -24.19 7.98 0.91
CA PRO A 90 -24.52 9.07 -0.03
C PRO A 90 -24.49 10.46 0.61
N ASN A 91 -24.82 10.54 1.92
CA ASN A 91 -24.95 11.80 2.66
C ASN A 91 -23.69 12.12 3.49
N ARG A 92 -22.51 11.67 3.02
CA ARG A 92 -21.23 11.80 3.74
C ARG A 92 -20.95 13.22 4.25
N SER A 93 -21.18 14.24 3.42
CA SER A 93 -20.92 15.64 3.78
C SER A 93 -21.79 16.11 4.95
N THR A 94 -23.08 15.80 4.92
CA THR A 94 -24.04 16.15 5.98
C THR A 94 -23.66 15.49 7.31
N ILE A 95 -23.30 14.19 7.27
CA ILE A 95 -22.89 13.45 8.48
C ILE A 95 -21.62 14.06 9.08
N LEU A 96 -20.61 14.35 8.26
CA LEU A 96 -19.37 14.97 8.73
C LEU A 96 -19.59 16.37 9.30
N HIS A 97 -20.51 17.15 8.74
CA HIS A 97 -20.86 18.45 9.27
C HIS A 97 -21.45 18.34 10.68
N TYR A 98 -22.40 17.43 10.89
CA TYR A 98 -23.00 17.17 12.19
C TYR A 98 -21.98 16.68 13.23
N LEU A 99 -21.05 15.80 12.85
CA LEU A 99 -20.01 15.30 13.76
C LEU A 99 -18.97 16.35 14.16
N ASN A 100 -18.81 17.42 13.37
CA ASN A 100 -17.86 18.51 13.63
C ASN A 100 -18.51 19.73 14.31
N SER A 101 -19.83 19.75 14.49
CA SER A 101 -20.58 20.91 15.00
C SER A 101 -20.76 20.95 16.52
N ASP A 102 -20.33 19.90 17.23
CA ASP A 102 -20.16 19.88 18.69
C ASP A 102 -18.71 20.21 19.06
#